data_AF-A0A9D7SGV2-F1
#
_entry.id   AF-A0A9D7SGV2-F1
#
_cell.length_a   1.000
_cell.length_b   1.000
_cell.length_c   1.000
_cell.angle_alpha   90.00
_cell.angle_beta   90.00
_cell.angle_gamma   90.00
#
_symmetry.space_group_name_H-M   'P 1'
#
loop_
_entity.id
_entity.type
_entity.pdbx_description
1 polymer ?
#
loop_
_entity_poly.entity_id
_entity_poly.type
_entity_poly.pdbx_seq_one_letter_code
_entity_poly.pdbx_strand_id
1 'polypeptide(L)'
;MKIMRTIALGAALVAAPLAVTLSVGCDQKSQSESAESKDLVKKVAEAQQAEGQSQAATRAQAEALAKAGLQPNAAVIQLTPEQRAMLETRVKNEKDNSTAALLQEILDRDKQIGELNTKVAKLRSELPKPQIATEKDNHFALAVRYLKGRGMSEDKAKELAAKANILEDLQPGWHVYHQLAGGAYLTAVTQGKAAVGPTEYLHNQRLALEQARDEHMAKAKDLSGQVEGLVAERVKVQEEVDSLRTEKTTLLAQVTELGTLSQSQKAKLNSLHYLVGQRKQLVEEGVIIVPIFAKDRMGPKALASRFSQDLSLDAPNPELKIQASDLGLTKIAKVNVVPGSLVKDQHYSVTLAEDRKMATIRILDPERMRNDRVVFAVTD
;
A
#
# COMPACT_ATOMS: atom_id res chain seq x y z
N MET A 1 -21.17 38.05 -15.88
CA MET A 1 -21.93 37.11 -16.71
C MET A 1 -22.86 36.33 -15.77
N LYS A 2 -24.13 36.74 -15.57
CA LYS A 2 -25.33 36.38 -16.37
C LYS A 2 -25.39 34.84 -16.56
N ILE A 3 -26.32 34.06 -16.00
CA ILE A 3 -27.74 34.29 -15.65
C ILE A 3 -28.16 33.37 -14.47
N MET A 4 -28.91 33.95 -13.53
CA MET A 4 -29.74 33.27 -12.51
C MET A 4 -30.99 32.65 -13.14
N ARG A 5 -31.60 31.64 -12.48
CA ARG A 5 -33.02 31.72 -12.07
C ARG A 5 -33.44 30.57 -11.15
N THR A 6 -33.93 30.98 -9.99
CA THR A 6 -34.86 30.30 -9.09
C THR A 6 -36.22 30.07 -9.74
N ILE A 7 -37.03 29.16 -9.20
CA ILE A 7 -38.40 29.39 -8.67
C ILE A 7 -39.03 28.04 -8.25
N ALA A 8 -39.61 28.05 -7.05
CA ALA A 8 -40.50 27.04 -6.48
C ALA A 8 -41.98 27.35 -6.81
N LEU A 9 -42.85 26.33 -6.71
CA LEU A 9 -44.32 26.30 -6.46
C LEU A 9 -44.86 25.05 -7.19
N GLY A 10 -45.76 24.22 -6.66
CA GLY A 10 -46.88 24.48 -5.77
C GLY A 10 -48.17 23.97 -6.43
N ALA A 11 -48.67 22.84 -5.92
CA ALA A 11 -50.03 22.27 -5.93
C ALA A 11 -51.12 22.68 -6.98
N ALA A 12 -51.72 21.61 -7.53
CA ALA A 12 -53.17 21.32 -7.60
C ALA A 12 -54.09 21.83 -8.74
N LEU A 13 -55.05 20.93 -9.04
CA LEU A 13 -56.44 21.16 -9.49
C LEU A 13 -56.70 21.44 -10.99
N VAL A 14 -57.39 20.52 -11.68
CA VAL A 14 -58.86 20.52 -11.89
C VAL A 14 -59.23 19.50 -12.99
N ALA A 15 -60.33 18.79 -12.76
CA ALA A 15 -60.97 17.85 -13.67
C ALA A 15 -61.93 18.51 -14.67
N ALA A 16 -62.15 17.80 -15.79
CA ALA A 16 -63.34 17.78 -16.68
C ALA A 16 -63.46 18.89 -17.77
N PRO A 17 -64.31 18.71 -18.82
CA PRO A 17 -64.64 17.52 -19.62
C PRO A 17 -64.74 17.79 -21.16
N LEU A 18 -65.06 16.74 -21.93
CA LEU A 18 -65.79 16.75 -23.23
C LEU A 18 -65.13 17.34 -24.49
N ALA A 19 -64.81 16.46 -25.44
CA ALA A 19 -65.41 16.51 -26.79
C ALA A 19 -65.25 15.14 -27.48
N VAL A 20 -66.33 14.36 -27.45
CA VAL A 20 -66.54 13.25 -28.38
C VAL A 20 -66.80 13.85 -29.75
N THR A 21 -65.83 13.74 -30.67
CA THR A 21 -66.11 13.73 -32.10
C THR A 21 -66.08 12.28 -32.56
N LEU A 22 -67.24 11.82 -33.00
CA LEU A 22 -67.49 10.49 -33.53
C LEU A 22 -66.51 10.17 -34.68
N SER A 23 -65.50 9.38 -34.38
CA SER A 23 -65.01 8.35 -35.30
C SER A 23 -65.24 7.01 -34.61
N VAL A 24 -66.38 6.41 -34.94
CA VAL A 24 -66.73 5.05 -34.51
C VAL A 24 -65.72 4.11 -35.19
N GLY A 25 -64.69 3.69 -34.44
CA GLY A 25 -63.71 2.72 -34.96
C GLY A 25 -62.36 2.54 -34.26
N CYS A 26 -61.98 3.33 -33.23
CA CYS A 26 -60.62 3.23 -32.66
C CYS A 26 -60.50 3.03 -31.13
N ASP A 27 -61.57 3.10 -30.33
CA ASP A 27 -61.45 2.91 -28.86
C ASP A 27 -61.45 1.44 -28.41
N GLN A 28 -62.01 0.52 -29.21
CA GLN A 28 -61.92 -0.91 -28.90
C GLN A 28 -60.51 -1.47 -29.11
N LYS A 29 -59.73 -0.89 -30.05
CA LYS A 29 -58.39 -1.37 -30.37
C LYS A 29 -57.40 -1.08 -29.23
N SER A 30 -57.31 0.16 -28.76
CA SER A 30 -56.40 0.52 -27.66
C SER A 30 -56.74 -0.17 -26.33
N GLN A 31 -58.03 -0.37 -26.03
CA GLN A 31 -58.46 -1.12 -24.83
C GLN A 31 -58.20 -2.62 -24.94
N SER A 32 -58.49 -3.25 -26.09
CA SER A 32 -58.18 -4.67 -26.33
C SER A 32 -56.69 -4.95 -26.36
N GLU A 33 -55.89 -4.06 -26.96
CA GLU A 33 -54.43 -4.15 -27.02
C GLU A 33 -53.81 -4.08 -25.62
N SER A 34 -54.33 -3.21 -24.74
CA SER A 34 -53.91 -3.14 -23.34
C SER A 34 -54.34 -4.35 -22.50
N ALA A 35 -55.49 -4.96 -22.84
CA ALA A 35 -56.03 -6.12 -22.15
C ALA A 35 -55.28 -7.41 -22.51
N GLU A 36 -55.02 -7.66 -23.80
CA GLU A 36 -54.22 -8.79 -24.28
C GLU A 36 -52.78 -8.72 -23.77
N SER A 37 -52.21 -7.53 -23.71
CA SER A 37 -50.87 -7.28 -23.15
C SER A 37 -50.79 -7.62 -21.66
N LYS A 38 -51.79 -7.17 -20.88
CA LYS A 38 -51.88 -7.47 -19.44
C LYS A 38 -52.17 -8.94 -19.18
N ASP A 39 -52.98 -9.58 -20.04
CA ASP A 39 -53.31 -11.01 -19.94
C ASP A 39 -52.07 -11.89 -20.14
N LEU A 40 -51.24 -11.63 -21.16
CA LEU A 40 -49.99 -12.36 -21.35
C LEU A 40 -49.07 -12.21 -20.15
N VAL A 41 -48.79 -10.98 -19.71
CA VAL A 41 -47.87 -10.72 -18.60
C VAL A 41 -48.35 -11.42 -17.33
N LYS A 42 -49.66 -11.37 -17.05
CA LYS A 42 -50.26 -12.05 -15.90
C LYS A 42 -50.15 -13.57 -16.00
N LYS A 43 -50.53 -14.17 -17.14
CA LYS A 43 -50.44 -15.62 -17.36
C LYS A 43 -49.00 -16.13 -17.32
N VAL A 44 -48.06 -15.37 -17.87
CA VAL A 44 -46.63 -15.71 -17.82
C VAL A 44 -46.10 -15.62 -16.39
N ALA A 45 -46.50 -14.61 -15.61
CA ALA A 45 -46.13 -14.51 -14.20
C ALA A 45 -46.72 -15.66 -13.36
N GLU A 46 -48.00 -16.01 -13.58
CA GLU A 46 -48.64 -17.16 -12.93
C GLU A 46 -47.98 -18.49 -13.32
N ALA A 47 -47.63 -18.65 -14.60
CA ALA A 47 -46.90 -19.82 -15.09
C ALA A 47 -45.51 -19.91 -14.47
N GLN A 48 -44.76 -18.80 -14.39
CA GLN A 48 -43.44 -18.75 -13.76
C GLN A 48 -43.52 -19.09 -12.27
N GLN A 49 -44.52 -18.56 -11.55
CA GLN A 49 -44.72 -18.86 -10.14
C GLN A 49 -45.07 -20.35 -9.93
N ALA A 50 -45.95 -20.90 -10.75
CA ALA A 50 -46.33 -22.30 -10.69
C ALA A 50 -45.17 -23.24 -11.07
N GLU A 51 -44.35 -22.87 -12.06
CA GLU A 51 -43.13 -23.57 -12.44
C GLU A 51 -42.12 -23.60 -11.28
N GLY A 52 -41.88 -22.44 -10.65
CA GLY A 52 -41.00 -22.34 -9.49
C GLY A 52 -41.48 -23.18 -8.30
N GLN A 53 -42.78 -23.16 -8.00
CA GLN A 53 -43.38 -23.99 -6.94
C GLN A 53 -43.26 -25.49 -7.26
N SER A 54 -43.52 -25.90 -8.50
CA SER A 54 -43.39 -27.30 -8.92
C SER A 54 -41.95 -27.79 -8.77
N GLN A 55 -40.97 -27.00 -9.22
CA GLN A 55 -39.56 -27.37 -9.09
C GLN A 55 -39.09 -27.39 -7.63
N ALA A 56 -39.50 -26.42 -6.81
CA ALA A 56 -39.17 -26.41 -5.38
C ALA A 56 -39.75 -27.66 -4.68
N ALA A 57 -40.99 -28.03 -4.98
CA ALA A 57 -41.60 -29.25 -4.46
C ALA A 57 -40.85 -30.51 -4.96
N THR A 58 -40.45 -30.53 -6.23
CA THR A 58 -39.66 -31.60 -6.86
C THR A 58 -38.29 -31.77 -6.18
N ARG A 59 -37.57 -30.68 -5.90
CA ARG A 59 -36.29 -30.71 -5.17
C ARG A 59 -36.48 -31.21 -3.74
N ALA A 60 -37.49 -30.70 -3.04
CA ALA A 60 -37.78 -31.14 -1.67
C ALA A 60 -38.17 -32.62 -1.61
N GLN A 61 -38.89 -33.14 -2.62
CA GLN A 61 -39.18 -34.56 -2.73
C GLN A 61 -37.92 -35.39 -3.02
N ALA A 62 -37.03 -34.93 -3.89
CA ALA A 62 -35.75 -35.60 -4.13
C ALA A 62 -34.88 -35.66 -2.86
N GLU A 63 -34.84 -34.58 -2.07
CA GLU A 63 -34.18 -34.55 -0.76
C GLU A 63 -34.83 -35.51 0.24
N ALA A 64 -36.17 -35.57 0.29
CA ALA A 64 -36.89 -36.48 1.16
C ALA A 64 -36.66 -37.95 0.78
N LEU A 65 -36.67 -38.28 -0.51
CA LEU A 65 -36.32 -39.60 -1.04
C LEU A 65 -34.89 -39.99 -0.67
N ALA A 66 -33.93 -39.06 -0.84
CA ALA A 66 -32.53 -39.28 -0.46
C ALA A 66 -32.37 -39.53 1.04
N LYS A 67 -33.05 -38.76 1.89
CA LYS A 67 -33.07 -38.97 3.35
C LYS A 67 -33.69 -40.31 3.75
N ALA A 68 -34.66 -40.80 2.98
CA ALA A 68 -35.27 -42.12 3.14
C ALA A 68 -34.41 -43.27 2.55
N GLY A 69 -33.20 -42.99 2.03
CA GLY A 69 -32.32 -43.98 1.42
C GLY A 69 -32.79 -44.50 0.07
N LEU A 70 -33.77 -43.85 -0.55
CA LEU A 70 -34.26 -44.15 -1.90
C LEU A 70 -33.47 -43.31 -2.90
N GLN A 71 -32.99 -43.92 -3.98
CA GLN A 71 -32.30 -43.17 -5.04
C GLN A 71 -33.33 -42.44 -5.92
N PRO A 72 -33.39 -41.10 -5.94
CA PRO A 72 -34.24 -40.38 -6.86
C PRO A 72 -33.67 -40.53 -8.28
N ASN A 73 -34.48 -41.07 -9.20
CA ASN A 73 -34.08 -41.14 -10.60
C ASN A 73 -34.25 -39.75 -11.22
N ALA A 74 -33.18 -39.17 -11.78
CA ALA A 74 -33.14 -37.78 -12.24
C ALA A 74 -34.15 -37.43 -13.35
N ALA A 75 -34.73 -38.45 -14.01
CA ALA A 75 -35.70 -38.27 -15.09
C ALA A 75 -37.17 -38.37 -14.66
N VAL A 76 -37.47 -38.98 -13.49
CA VAL A 76 -38.84 -39.24 -13.03
C VAL A 76 -38.87 -39.14 -11.50
N ILE A 77 -39.13 -37.94 -10.98
CA ILE A 77 -39.29 -37.68 -9.55
C ILE A 77 -40.74 -37.98 -9.10
N GLN A 78 -41.68 -38.05 -10.06
CA GLN A 78 -43.07 -38.38 -9.81
C GLN A 78 -43.27 -39.90 -9.72
N LEU A 79 -43.90 -40.36 -8.65
CA LEU A 79 -44.16 -41.77 -8.43
C LEU A 79 -45.14 -42.31 -9.48
N THR A 80 -44.82 -43.45 -10.07
CA THR A 80 -45.80 -44.18 -10.87
C THR A 80 -46.99 -44.62 -9.99
N PRO A 81 -48.18 -44.87 -10.56
CA PRO A 81 -49.33 -45.35 -9.80
C PRO A 81 -49.03 -46.62 -8.98
N GLU A 82 -48.20 -47.51 -9.54
CA GLU A 82 -47.75 -48.74 -8.88
C GLU A 82 -46.80 -48.45 -7.70
N GLN A 83 -45.83 -47.55 -7.88
CA GLN A 83 -44.93 -47.13 -6.81
C GLN A 83 -45.68 -46.42 -5.68
N ARG A 84 -46.70 -45.62 -6.02
CA ARG A 84 -47.56 -44.94 -5.03
C ARG A 84 -48.35 -45.97 -4.21
N ALA A 85 -48.97 -46.96 -4.85
CA ALA A 85 -49.70 -48.02 -4.15
C ALA A 85 -48.78 -48.88 -3.25
N MET A 86 -47.56 -49.16 -3.70
CA MET A 86 -46.56 -49.87 -2.88
C MET A 86 -46.14 -49.03 -1.66
N LEU A 87 -45.91 -47.72 -1.84
CA LEU A 87 -45.57 -46.81 -0.75
C LEU A 87 -46.72 -46.64 0.25
N GLU A 88 -47.97 -46.50 -0.23
CA GLU A 88 -49.16 -46.45 0.63
C GLU A 88 -49.34 -47.74 1.46
N THR A 89 -49.03 -48.89 0.86
CA THR A 89 -49.05 -50.18 1.55
C THR A 89 -47.93 -50.27 2.59
N ARG A 90 -46.74 -49.75 2.26
CA ARG A 90 -45.59 -49.73 3.16
C ARG A 90 -45.81 -48.81 4.36
N VAL A 91 -46.41 -47.64 4.17
CA VAL A 91 -46.82 -46.73 5.25
C VAL A 91 -47.75 -47.42 6.24
N LYS A 92 -48.74 -48.18 5.76
CA LYS A 92 -49.70 -48.90 6.62
C LYS A 92 -49.09 -50.04 7.42
N ASN A 93 -48.00 -50.63 6.91
CA ASN A 93 -47.32 -51.77 7.50
C ASN A 93 -46.06 -51.38 8.30
N GLU A 94 -45.66 -50.11 8.24
CA GLU A 94 -44.47 -49.60 8.93
C GLU A 94 -44.74 -49.44 10.42
N LYS A 95 -43.81 -49.93 11.25
CA LYS A 95 -43.96 -49.93 12.72
C LYS A 95 -43.27 -48.74 13.37
N ASP A 96 -42.29 -48.16 12.69
CA ASP A 96 -41.62 -46.95 13.15
C ASP A 96 -42.39 -45.71 12.69
N ASN A 97 -42.96 -44.98 13.65
CA ASN A 97 -43.71 -43.75 13.41
C ASN A 97 -42.89 -42.67 12.67
N SER A 98 -41.56 -42.60 12.89
CA SER A 98 -40.69 -41.63 12.21
C SER A 98 -40.58 -41.95 10.73
N THR A 99 -40.34 -43.22 10.40
CA THR A 99 -40.23 -43.70 9.03
C THR A 99 -41.58 -43.64 8.31
N ALA A 100 -42.68 -44.00 8.98
CA ALA A 100 -44.04 -43.90 8.44
C ALA A 100 -44.41 -42.44 8.11
N ALA A 101 -44.04 -41.49 8.96
CA ALA A 101 -44.27 -40.05 8.72
C ALA A 101 -43.49 -39.53 7.49
N LEU A 102 -42.22 -39.93 7.34
CA LEU A 102 -41.40 -39.57 6.18
C LEU A 102 -41.97 -40.15 4.87
N LEU A 103 -42.44 -41.39 4.90
CA LEU A 103 -43.06 -42.03 3.73
C LEU A 103 -44.40 -41.37 3.37
N GLN A 104 -45.20 -40.96 4.36
CA GLN A 104 -46.42 -40.21 4.13
C GLN A 104 -46.12 -38.82 3.55
N GLU A 105 -45.08 -38.15 4.05
CA GLU A 105 -44.63 -36.85 3.51
C GLU A 105 -44.22 -36.97 2.03
N ILE A 106 -43.55 -38.07 1.64
CA ILE A 106 -43.20 -38.33 0.23
C ILE A 106 -44.46 -38.48 -0.64
N LEU A 107 -45.51 -39.16 -0.15
CA LEU A 107 -46.78 -39.34 -0.86
C LEU A 107 -47.54 -38.01 -1.01
N ASP A 108 -47.60 -37.21 0.05
CA ASP A 108 -48.28 -35.92 0.04
C ASP A 108 -47.58 -34.95 -0.92
N ARG A 109 -46.23 -34.95 -0.93
CA ARG A 109 -45.43 -34.17 -1.88
C ARG A 109 -45.60 -34.63 -3.32
N ASP A 110 -45.69 -35.93 -3.57
CA ASP A 110 -45.94 -36.50 -4.91
C ASP A 110 -47.29 -36.03 -5.48
N LYS A 111 -48.33 -36.04 -4.62
CA LYS A 111 -49.65 -35.52 -4.98
C LYS A 111 -49.60 -34.03 -5.29
N GLN A 112 -48.93 -33.24 -4.44
CA GLN A 112 -48.75 -31.80 -4.65
C GLN A 112 -48.03 -31.50 -5.98
N ILE A 113 -46.99 -32.26 -6.31
CA ILE A 113 -46.27 -32.13 -7.59
C ILE A 113 -47.19 -32.45 -8.77
N GLY A 114 -48.03 -33.47 -8.66
CA GLY A 114 -49.02 -33.80 -9.69
C GLY A 114 -50.03 -32.69 -9.94
N GLU A 115 -50.56 -32.09 -8.87
CA GLU A 115 -51.48 -30.95 -8.96
C GLU A 115 -50.78 -29.72 -9.58
N LEU A 116 -49.56 -29.41 -9.15
CA LEU A 116 -48.76 -28.32 -9.69
C LEU A 116 -48.38 -28.54 -11.16
N ASN A 117 -47.99 -29.74 -11.55
CA ASN A 117 -47.68 -30.08 -12.94
C ASN A 117 -48.92 -29.97 -13.84
N THR A 118 -50.09 -30.38 -13.35
CA THR A 118 -51.35 -30.20 -14.07
C THR A 118 -51.69 -28.72 -14.25
N LYS A 119 -51.49 -27.91 -13.21
CA LYS A 119 -51.68 -26.46 -13.26
C LYS A 119 -50.71 -25.79 -14.25
N VAL A 120 -49.43 -26.16 -14.21
CA VAL A 120 -48.40 -25.68 -15.16
C VAL A 120 -48.76 -26.08 -16.60
N ALA A 121 -49.19 -27.33 -16.83
CA ALA A 121 -49.60 -27.79 -18.16
C ALA A 121 -50.81 -27.00 -18.68
N LYS A 122 -51.80 -26.74 -17.83
CA LYS A 122 -52.97 -25.92 -18.18
C LYS A 122 -52.56 -24.48 -18.53
N LEU A 123 -51.78 -23.81 -17.67
CA LEU A 123 -51.30 -22.45 -17.93
C LEU A 123 -50.45 -22.36 -19.21
N ARG A 124 -49.59 -23.36 -19.46
CA ARG A 124 -48.81 -23.45 -20.71
C ARG A 124 -49.67 -23.65 -21.94
N SER A 125 -50.79 -24.37 -21.85
CA SER A 125 -51.72 -24.55 -22.97
C SER A 125 -52.46 -23.26 -23.35
N GLU A 126 -52.60 -22.32 -22.41
CA GLU A 126 -53.20 -21.00 -22.61
C GLU A 126 -52.18 -19.95 -23.11
N LEU A 127 -50.88 -20.29 -23.13
CA LEU A 127 -49.80 -19.42 -23.57
C LEU A 127 -49.37 -19.72 -25.02
N PRO A 128 -48.86 -18.72 -25.77
CA PRO A 128 -48.24 -18.96 -27.06
C PRO A 128 -47.08 -19.97 -26.97
N LYS A 129 -46.80 -20.70 -28.05
CA LYS A 129 -45.68 -21.65 -28.09
C LYS A 129 -44.36 -20.90 -27.81
N PRO A 130 -43.62 -21.26 -26.75
CA PRO A 130 -42.40 -20.54 -26.41
C PRO A 130 -41.25 -20.89 -27.35
N GLN A 131 -40.34 -19.93 -27.52
CA GLN A 131 -39.02 -20.17 -28.06
C GLN A 131 -38.08 -20.60 -26.93
N ILE A 132 -37.38 -21.72 -27.09
CA ILE A 132 -36.44 -22.22 -26.09
C ILE A 132 -35.08 -21.57 -26.32
N ALA A 133 -34.52 -20.97 -25.26
CA ALA A 133 -33.20 -20.38 -25.22
C ALA A 133 -32.09 -21.44 -25.34
N THR A 134 -31.10 -21.18 -26.19
CA THR A 134 -29.84 -21.94 -26.27
C THR A 134 -28.66 -21.13 -25.74
N GLU A 135 -27.50 -21.76 -25.52
CA GLU A 135 -26.28 -21.11 -24.98
C GLU A 135 -25.79 -19.89 -25.77
N LYS A 136 -26.12 -19.80 -27.06
CA LYS A 136 -25.69 -18.68 -27.93
C LYS A 136 -26.81 -17.68 -28.21
N ASP A 137 -28.01 -17.90 -27.69
CA ASP A 137 -29.13 -17.00 -27.94
C ASP A 137 -29.07 -15.79 -27.01
N ASN A 138 -29.16 -14.60 -27.61
CA ASN A 138 -29.40 -13.34 -26.90
C ASN A 138 -30.90 -13.00 -27.02
N HIS A 139 -31.53 -12.60 -25.93
CA HIS A 139 -32.94 -12.23 -25.90
C HIS A 139 -33.29 -11.13 -26.94
N PHE A 140 -32.41 -10.13 -27.15
CA PHE A 140 -32.60 -9.12 -28.20
C PHE A 140 -32.60 -9.74 -29.60
N ALA A 141 -31.65 -10.65 -29.88
CA ALA A 141 -31.56 -11.33 -31.17
C ALA A 141 -32.78 -12.23 -31.43
N LEU A 142 -33.29 -12.90 -30.38
CA LEU A 142 -34.53 -13.67 -30.43
C LEU A 142 -35.72 -12.78 -30.80
N ALA A 143 -35.85 -11.63 -30.15
CA ALA A 143 -36.90 -10.65 -30.41
C ALA A 143 -36.88 -10.16 -31.87
N VAL A 144 -35.70 -9.75 -32.35
CA VAL A 144 -35.54 -9.29 -33.74
C VAL A 144 -35.86 -10.40 -34.74
N ARG A 145 -35.41 -11.64 -34.50
CA ARG A 145 -35.71 -12.80 -35.34
C ARG A 145 -37.20 -13.08 -35.40
N TYR A 146 -37.89 -13.04 -34.26
CA TYR A 146 -39.34 -13.21 -34.19
C TYR A 146 -40.09 -12.15 -35.01
N LEU A 147 -39.71 -10.87 -34.84
CA LEU A 147 -40.35 -9.74 -35.52
C LEU A 147 -40.09 -9.75 -37.04
N LYS A 148 -38.88 -10.10 -37.48
CA LYS A 148 -38.56 -10.30 -38.90
C LYS A 148 -39.38 -11.45 -39.51
N GLY A 149 -39.57 -12.54 -38.76
CA GLY A 149 -40.43 -13.66 -39.16
C GLY A 149 -41.91 -13.29 -39.35
N ARG A 150 -42.34 -12.15 -38.79
CA ARG A 150 -43.68 -11.56 -38.98
C ARG A 150 -43.74 -10.53 -40.12
N GLY A 151 -42.67 -10.41 -40.92
CA GLY A 151 -42.62 -9.53 -42.10
C GLY A 151 -42.16 -8.10 -41.82
N MET A 152 -41.60 -7.81 -40.63
CA MET A 152 -41.06 -6.48 -40.32
C MET A 152 -39.67 -6.27 -40.91
N SER A 153 -39.36 -5.05 -41.33
CA SER A 153 -38.00 -4.66 -41.70
C SER A 153 -37.06 -4.76 -40.50
N GLU A 154 -35.77 -4.98 -40.75
CA GLU A 154 -34.79 -5.16 -39.68
C GLU A 154 -34.71 -3.95 -38.75
N ASP A 155 -34.75 -2.74 -39.29
CA ASP A 155 -34.67 -1.51 -38.49
C ASP A 155 -35.88 -1.35 -37.58
N LYS A 156 -37.09 -1.62 -38.11
CA LYS A 156 -38.33 -1.57 -37.33
C LYS A 156 -38.37 -2.67 -36.26
N ALA A 157 -37.84 -3.86 -36.57
CA ALA A 157 -37.73 -4.96 -35.62
C ALA A 157 -36.77 -4.61 -34.47
N LYS A 158 -35.60 -4.01 -34.77
CA LYS A 158 -34.65 -3.54 -33.75
C LYS A 158 -35.26 -2.45 -32.88
N GLU A 159 -35.97 -1.49 -33.47
CA GLU A 159 -36.62 -0.41 -32.72
C GLU A 159 -37.66 -0.94 -31.73
N LEU A 160 -38.51 -1.89 -32.17
CA LEU A 160 -39.52 -2.49 -31.30
C LEU A 160 -38.92 -3.42 -30.24
N ALA A 161 -37.88 -4.19 -30.58
CA ALA A 161 -37.17 -5.02 -29.62
C ALA A 161 -36.49 -4.18 -28.53
N ALA A 162 -35.92 -3.01 -28.88
CA ALA A 162 -35.26 -2.12 -27.91
C ALA A 162 -36.23 -1.48 -26.91
N LYS A 163 -37.51 -1.34 -27.28
CA LYS A 163 -38.57 -0.81 -26.39
C LYS A 163 -39.20 -1.89 -25.51
N ALA A 164 -38.87 -3.16 -25.73
CA ALA A 164 -39.41 -4.28 -24.95
C ALA A 164 -38.57 -4.57 -23.70
N ASN A 165 -39.14 -5.36 -22.78
CA ASN A 165 -38.45 -5.81 -21.56
C ASN A 165 -37.47 -6.95 -21.86
N ILE A 166 -36.33 -6.60 -22.47
CA ILE A 166 -35.26 -7.54 -22.82
C ILE A 166 -34.40 -7.81 -21.58
N LEU A 167 -34.02 -9.07 -21.40
CA LEU A 167 -33.07 -9.52 -20.40
C LEU A 167 -31.68 -9.53 -21.02
N GLU A 168 -30.67 -9.07 -20.28
CA GLU A 168 -29.27 -9.04 -20.73
C GLU A 168 -28.74 -10.46 -20.97
N ASP A 169 -28.99 -11.35 -20.01
CA ASP A 169 -28.57 -12.74 -20.06
C ASP A 169 -29.77 -13.67 -20.21
N LEU A 170 -29.59 -14.72 -21.00
CA LEU A 170 -30.58 -15.76 -21.23
C LEU A 170 -29.96 -17.12 -20.95
N GLN A 171 -30.50 -17.87 -20.00
CA GLN A 171 -29.97 -19.19 -19.67
C GLN A 171 -30.52 -20.27 -20.61
N PRO A 172 -29.71 -21.29 -20.96
CA PRO A 172 -30.17 -22.42 -21.75
C PRO A 172 -31.38 -23.12 -21.11
N GLY A 173 -32.42 -23.37 -21.91
CA GLY A 173 -33.64 -24.01 -21.45
C GLY A 173 -34.73 -23.06 -20.92
N TRP A 174 -34.46 -21.76 -20.79
CA TRP A 174 -35.51 -20.77 -20.55
C TRP A 174 -36.51 -20.72 -21.72
N HIS A 175 -37.76 -20.42 -21.37
CA HIS A 175 -38.83 -20.25 -22.35
C HIS A 175 -39.07 -18.76 -22.57
N VAL A 176 -38.89 -18.31 -23.81
CA VAL A 176 -39.14 -16.93 -24.23
C VAL A 176 -40.46 -16.89 -24.98
N TYR A 177 -41.41 -16.13 -24.44
CA TYR A 177 -42.72 -15.90 -25.05
C TYR A 177 -42.69 -14.59 -25.81
N HIS A 178 -43.18 -14.63 -27.04
CA HIS A 178 -43.22 -13.47 -27.93
C HIS A 178 -44.67 -13.17 -28.29
N GLN A 179 -45.08 -11.90 -28.16
CA GLN A 179 -46.39 -11.45 -28.62
C GLN A 179 -46.28 -10.10 -29.30
N LEU A 180 -47.05 -9.94 -30.38
CA LEU A 180 -47.23 -8.68 -31.07
C LEU A 180 -48.70 -8.31 -30.91
N ALA A 181 -48.99 -7.30 -30.11
CA ALA A 181 -50.34 -6.81 -29.84
C ALA A 181 -50.36 -5.30 -30.05
N GLY A 182 -51.26 -4.80 -30.89
CA GLY A 182 -51.42 -3.35 -31.10
C GLY A 182 -50.22 -2.61 -31.68
N GLY A 183 -49.36 -3.31 -32.42
CA GLY A 183 -48.11 -2.73 -32.91
C GLY A 183 -47.02 -2.59 -31.85
N ALA A 184 -47.29 -2.97 -30.60
CA ALA A 184 -46.29 -3.13 -29.56
C ALA A 184 -45.79 -4.58 -29.50
N TYR A 185 -44.49 -4.73 -29.36
CA TYR A 185 -43.85 -6.03 -29.15
C TYR A 185 -43.66 -6.27 -27.66
N LEU A 186 -44.11 -7.43 -27.20
CA LEU A 186 -43.99 -7.89 -25.83
C LEU A 186 -43.20 -9.19 -25.79
N THR A 187 -42.40 -9.30 -24.75
CA THR A 187 -41.62 -10.49 -24.47
C THR A 187 -41.61 -10.76 -22.98
N ALA A 188 -41.64 -12.04 -22.64
CA ALA A 188 -41.55 -12.48 -21.26
C ALA A 188 -40.80 -13.81 -21.20
N VAL A 189 -40.05 -14.02 -20.13
CA VAL A 189 -39.18 -15.18 -19.99
C VAL A 189 -39.59 -15.96 -18.76
N THR A 190 -39.76 -17.27 -18.89
CA THR A 190 -39.95 -18.18 -17.76
C THR A 190 -38.84 -19.21 -17.68
N GLN A 191 -38.78 -19.88 -16.54
CA GLN A 191 -37.76 -20.87 -16.23
C GLN A 191 -37.73 -22.04 -17.23
N GLY A 192 -38.90 -22.48 -17.72
CA GLY A 192 -38.95 -23.53 -18.74
C GLY A 192 -38.36 -24.85 -18.26
N LYS A 193 -37.27 -25.28 -18.90
CA LYS A 193 -36.49 -26.49 -18.55
C LYS A 193 -35.20 -26.20 -17.78
N ALA A 194 -34.87 -24.92 -17.56
CA ALA A 194 -33.65 -24.57 -16.86
C ALA A 194 -33.73 -24.87 -15.36
N ALA A 195 -32.57 -25.04 -14.75
CA ALA A 195 -32.45 -25.26 -13.32
C ALA A 195 -32.89 -24.05 -12.50
N VAL A 196 -32.66 -22.82 -12.96
CA VAL A 196 -32.95 -21.59 -12.20
C VAL A 196 -33.85 -20.68 -13.03
N GLY A 197 -34.82 -20.00 -12.40
CA GLY A 197 -35.69 -19.05 -13.08
C GLY A 197 -35.06 -17.67 -13.26
N PRO A 198 -35.57 -16.81 -14.17
CA PRO A 198 -34.99 -15.50 -14.44
C PRO A 198 -34.82 -14.60 -13.21
N THR A 199 -35.83 -14.55 -12.34
CA THR A 199 -35.78 -13.71 -11.13
C THR A 199 -34.73 -14.16 -10.14
N GLU A 200 -34.64 -15.47 -9.88
CA GLU A 200 -33.64 -16.05 -8.98
C GLU A 200 -32.23 -15.88 -9.55
N TYR A 201 -32.06 -16.04 -10.87
CA TYR A 201 -30.79 -15.82 -11.55
C TYR A 201 -30.30 -14.37 -11.41
N LEU A 202 -31.16 -13.38 -11.65
CA LEU A 202 -30.83 -11.96 -11.47
C LEU A 202 -30.54 -11.62 -10.01
N HIS A 203 -31.27 -12.22 -9.07
CA HIS A 203 -30.99 -12.05 -7.65
C HIS A 203 -29.61 -12.60 -7.27
N ASN A 204 -29.28 -13.81 -7.71
CA ASN A 204 -27.99 -14.44 -7.43
C ASN A 204 -26.82 -13.66 -8.07
N GLN A 205 -27.00 -13.16 -9.30
CA GLN A 205 -26.03 -12.27 -9.92
C GLN A 205 -25.80 -11.00 -9.11
N ARG A 206 -26.88 -10.32 -8.69
CA ARG A 206 -26.77 -9.11 -7.87
C ARG A 206 -26.08 -9.41 -6.54
N LEU A 207 -26.43 -10.50 -5.88
CA LEU A 207 -25.81 -10.92 -4.62
C LEU A 207 -24.31 -11.18 -4.82
N ALA A 208 -23.92 -11.86 -5.90
CA ALA A 208 -22.52 -12.12 -6.21
C ALA A 208 -21.75 -10.81 -6.49
N LEU A 209 -22.36 -9.85 -7.19
CA LEU A 209 -21.77 -8.53 -7.42
C LEU A 209 -21.63 -7.73 -6.12
N GLU A 210 -22.62 -7.78 -5.24
CA GLU A 210 -22.58 -7.12 -3.93
C GLU A 210 -21.49 -7.73 -3.05
N GLN A 211 -21.39 -9.06 -3.00
CA GLN A 211 -20.32 -9.76 -2.29
C GLN A 211 -18.93 -9.40 -2.83
N ALA A 212 -18.75 -9.43 -4.16
CA ALA A 212 -17.49 -9.04 -4.78
C ALA A 212 -17.13 -7.59 -4.46
N ARG A 213 -18.10 -6.66 -4.53
CA ARG A 213 -17.90 -5.26 -4.14
C ARG A 213 -17.43 -5.16 -2.69
N ASP A 214 -18.09 -5.85 -1.77
CA ASP A 214 -17.78 -5.77 -0.34
C ASP A 214 -16.40 -6.36 -0.03
N GLU A 215 -16.03 -7.47 -0.68
CA GLU A 215 -14.68 -8.03 -0.61
C GLU A 215 -13.62 -7.06 -1.15
N HIS A 216 -13.88 -6.41 -2.29
CA HIS A 216 -12.96 -5.43 -2.85
C HIS A 216 -12.82 -4.20 -1.97
N MET A 217 -13.90 -3.73 -1.34
CA MET A 217 -13.88 -2.63 -0.38
C MET A 217 -13.10 -2.98 0.88
N ALA A 218 -13.26 -4.20 1.39
CA ALA A 218 -12.49 -4.69 2.54
C ALA A 218 -11.00 -4.76 2.22
N LYS A 219 -10.62 -5.31 1.06
CA LYS A 219 -9.23 -5.36 0.58
C LYS A 219 -8.64 -3.96 0.38
N ALA A 220 -9.41 -3.03 -0.19
CA ALA A 220 -8.96 -1.65 -0.37
C ALA A 220 -8.68 -0.95 0.96
N LYS A 221 -9.54 -1.15 1.97
CA LYS A 221 -9.36 -0.59 3.31
C LYS A 221 -8.12 -1.18 3.99
N ASP A 222 -7.92 -2.49 3.91
CA ASP A 222 -6.74 -3.17 4.46
C ASP A 222 -5.46 -2.65 3.81
N LEU A 223 -5.42 -2.56 2.47
CA LEU A 223 -4.28 -2.06 1.74
C LEU A 223 -3.98 -0.58 2.07
N SER A 224 -5.01 0.26 2.23
CA SER A 224 -4.85 1.63 2.68
C SER A 224 -4.20 1.70 4.07
N GLY A 225 -4.63 0.85 5.00
CA GLY A 225 -4.03 0.76 6.34
C GLY A 225 -2.57 0.31 6.31
N GLN A 226 -2.22 -0.64 5.43
CA GLN A 226 -0.82 -1.06 5.23
C GLN A 226 0.04 0.08 4.67
N VAL A 227 -0.48 0.85 3.70
CA VAL A 227 0.23 2.00 3.13
C VAL A 227 0.46 3.08 4.20
N GLU A 228 -0.55 3.39 5.00
CA GLU A 228 -0.41 4.35 6.11
C GLU A 228 0.64 3.88 7.14
N GLY A 229 0.62 2.59 7.49
CA GLY A 229 1.63 1.99 8.37
C GLY A 229 3.06 2.09 7.81
N LEU A 230 3.25 1.75 6.54
CA LEU A 230 4.55 1.85 5.87
C LEU A 230 5.02 3.29 5.74
N VAL A 231 4.13 4.25 5.51
CA VAL A 231 4.47 5.68 5.50
C VAL A 231 4.93 6.12 6.88
N ALA A 232 4.25 5.72 7.95
CA ALA A 232 4.67 6.03 9.31
C ALA A 232 6.04 5.41 9.67
N GLU A 233 6.27 4.15 9.28
CA GLU A 233 7.56 3.49 9.46
C GLU A 233 8.68 4.19 8.68
N ARG A 234 8.42 4.58 7.43
CA ARG A 234 9.38 5.34 6.62
C ARG A 234 9.77 6.65 7.29
N VAL A 235 8.81 7.39 7.86
CA VAL A 235 9.08 8.64 8.58
C VAL A 235 9.99 8.38 9.77
N LYS A 236 9.69 7.36 10.58
CA LYS A 236 10.52 6.99 11.73
C LYS A 236 11.94 6.59 11.33
N VAL A 237 12.09 5.76 10.29
CA VAL A 237 13.41 5.37 9.78
C VAL A 237 14.18 6.59 9.26
N GLN A 238 13.49 7.54 8.62
CA GLN A 238 14.12 8.77 8.15
C GLN A 238 14.65 9.63 9.31
N GLU A 239 13.87 9.77 10.39
CA GLU A 239 14.30 10.46 11.61
C GLU A 239 15.52 9.80 12.26
N GLU A 240 15.54 8.46 12.34
CA GLU A 240 16.69 7.69 12.84
C GLU A 240 17.94 7.90 11.97
N VAL A 241 17.79 7.89 10.63
CA VAL A 241 18.90 8.16 9.70
C VAL A 241 19.47 9.57 9.88
N ASP A 242 18.61 10.58 10.06
CA ASP A 242 19.06 11.97 10.22
C ASP A 242 19.71 12.19 11.60
N SER A 243 19.22 11.52 12.65
CA SER A 243 19.88 11.46 13.95
C SER A 243 21.28 10.84 13.86
N LEU A 244 21.41 9.65 13.26
CA LEU A 244 22.70 8.96 13.09
C LEU A 244 23.69 9.77 12.24
N ARG A 245 23.22 10.50 11.23
CA ARG A 245 24.06 11.41 10.44
C ARG A 245 24.58 12.57 11.28
N THR A 246 23.74 13.11 12.15
CA THR A 246 24.14 14.17 13.09
C THR A 246 25.19 13.65 14.05
N GLU A 247 24.94 12.49 14.69
CA GLU A 247 25.90 11.85 15.59
C GLU A 247 27.23 11.53 14.91
N LYS A 248 27.20 10.97 13.70
CA LYS A 248 28.41 10.73 12.90
C LYS A 248 29.21 12.01 12.67
N THR A 249 28.53 13.11 12.34
CA THR A 249 29.18 14.40 12.08
C THR A 249 29.82 14.94 13.36
N THR A 250 29.12 14.85 14.49
CA THR A 250 29.65 15.23 15.80
C THR A 250 30.85 14.38 16.21
N LEU A 251 30.78 13.06 16.05
CA LEU A 251 31.88 12.15 16.36
C LEU A 251 33.11 12.40 15.48
N LEU A 252 32.92 12.66 14.19
CA LEU A 252 34.03 13.03 13.29
C LEU A 252 34.70 14.34 13.71
N ALA A 253 33.91 15.33 14.15
CA ALA A 253 34.46 16.57 14.70
C ALA A 253 35.29 16.31 15.97
N GLN A 254 34.76 15.51 16.90
CA GLN A 254 35.47 15.13 18.13
C GLN A 254 36.77 14.35 17.84
N VAL A 255 36.74 13.40 16.90
CA VAL A 255 37.94 12.65 16.49
C VAL A 255 38.99 13.58 15.90
N THR A 256 38.58 14.55 15.09
CA THR A 256 39.50 15.54 14.50
C THR A 256 40.10 16.45 15.57
N GLU A 257 39.29 16.92 16.52
CA GLU A 257 39.74 17.73 17.64
C GLU A 257 40.72 16.96 18.53
N LEU A 258 40.40 15.72 18.90
CA LEU A 258 41.31 14.86 19.67
C LEU A 258 42.62 14.58 18.92
N GLY A 259 42.54 14.39 17.60
CA GLY A 259 43.72 14.23 16.74
C GLY A 259 44.63 15.47 16.77
N THR A 260 44.06 16.67 16.60
CA THR A 260 44.82 17.91 16.64
C THR A 260 45.39 18.22 18.03
N LEU A 261 44.62 17.97 19.09
CA LEU A 261 45.07 18.12 20.47
C LEU A 261 46.22 17.15 20.79
N SER A 262 46.07 15.88 20.40
CA SER A 262 47.11 14.86 20.60
C SER A 262 48.39 15.23 19.85
N GLN A 263 48.28 15.68 18.59
CA GLN A 263 49.44 16.12 17.81
C GLN A 263 50.10 17.36 18.40
N SER A 264 49.32 18.33 18.86
CA SER A 264 49.79 19.53 19.58
C SER A 264 50.55 19.18 20.85
N GLN A 265 49.99 18.30 21.68
CA GLN A 265 50.65 17.83 22.91
C GLN A 265 51.92 17.06 22.59
N LYS A 266 51.90 16.18 21.59
CA LYS A 266 53.10 15.45 21.13
C LYS A 266 54.18 16.40 20.64
N ALA A 267 53.83 17.41 19.83
CA ALA A 267 54.78 18.40 19.33
C ALA A 267 55.42 19.20 20.47
N LYS A 268 54.62 19.64 21.46
CA LYS A 268 55.15 20.31 22.65
C LYS A 268 56.08 19.42 23.45
N LEU A 269 55.66 18.19 23.74
CA LEU A 269 56.47 17.22 24.46
C LEU A 269 57.75 16.84 23.70
N ASN A 270 57.73 16.83 22.38
CA ASN A 270 58.88 16.56 21.51
C ASN A 270 59.72 17.79 21.16
N SER A 271 59.51 18.92 21.84
CA SER A 271 60.26 20.15 21.59
C SER A 271 61.22 20.47 22.73
N LEU A 272 62.29 21.20 22.39
CA LEU A 272 63.14 21.88 23.35
C LEU A 272 62.64 23.32 23.50
N HIS A 273 62.36 23.74 24.74
CA HIS A 273 61.95 25.10 25.02
C HIS A 273 63.18 25.96 25.30
N TYR A 274 63.43 26.99 24.51
CA TYR A 274 64.65 27.76 24.61
C TYR A 274 64.46 29.28 24.71
N LEU A 275 65.50 29.92 25.24
CA LEU A 275 65.61 31.37 25.35
C LEU A 275 67.00 31.77 24.89
N VAL A 276 67.08 32.77 24.02
CA VAL A 276 68.34 33.35 23.56
C VAL A 276 68.46 34.76 24.09
N GLY A 277 69.63 35.12 24.64
CA GLY A 277 69.85 36.47 25.15
C GLY A 277 71.32 36.77 25.40
N GLN A 278 71.62 38.05 25.65
CA GLN A 278 72.97 38.44 26.05
C GLN A 278 73.26 37.92 27.47
N ARG A 279 74.44 37.33 27.68
CA ARG A 279 74.83 36.77 28.98
C ARG A 279 74.74 37.80 30.11
N LYS A 280 75.17 39.05 29.87
CA LYS A 280 75.15 40.12 30.89
C LYS A 280 73.71 40.44 31.33
N GLN A 281 72.80 40.62 30.37
CA GLN A 281 71.39 40.90 30.61
C GLN A 281 70.68 39.72 31.30
N LEU A 282 70.93 38.49 30.84
CA LEU A 282 70.33 37.28 31.44
C LEU A 282 70.78 37.05 32.90
N VAL A 283 71.98 37.51 33.27
CA VAL A 283 72.47 37.48 34.66
C VAL A 283 71.83 38.58 35.49
N GLU A 284 71.75 39.81 34.97
CA GLU A 284 71.10 40.95 35.63
C GLU A 284 69.61 40.70 35.88
N GLU A 285 68.92 40.12 34.91
CA GLU A 285 67.52 39.71 35.02
C GLU A 285 67.32 38.49 35.95
N GLY A 286 68.39 37.83 36.38
CA GLY A 286 68.34 36.65 37.25
C GLY A 286 67.81 35.38 36.57
N VAL A 287 67.84 35.33 35.24
CA VAL A 287 67.49 34.16 34.43
C VAL A 287 68.61 33.12 34.48
N ILE A 288 69.87 33.56 34.60
CA ILE A 288 71.04 32.69 34.76
C ILE A 288 71.83 33.11 35.99
N ILE A 289 72.41 32.14 36.71
CA ILE A 289 73.40 32.36 37.76
C ILE A 289 74.76 31.88 37.27
N VAL A 290 75.78 32.75 37.36
CA VAL A 290 77.18 32.46 37.00
C VAL A 290 78.01 32.33 38.29
N PRO A 291 78.21 31.12 38.83
CA PRO A 291 79.06 30.90 40.00
C PRO A 291 80.56 30.96 39.64
N ILE A 292 81.38 31.39 40.59
CA ILE A 292 82.82 31.68 40.39
C ILE A 292 83.65 30.41 40.10
N PHE A 293 83.18 29.21 40.53
CA PHE A 293 83.89 27.93 40.35
C PHE A 293 83.00 26.78 39.84
N ALA A 294 81.81 27.08 39.32
CA ALA A 294 80.90 26.05 38.80
C ALA A 294 80.32 26.47 37.44
N LYS A 295 79.68 25.52 36.76
CA LYS A 295 79.02 25.80 35.48
C LYS A 295 77.77 26.67 35.70
N ASP A 296 77.45 27.46 34.68
CA ASP A 296 76.25 28.31 34.66
C ASP A 296 74.99 27.48 34.93
N ARG A 297 74.09 27.99 35.77
CA ARG A 297 72.83 27.32 36.14
C ARG A 297 71.63 28.23 35.92
N MET A 298 70.45 27.62 35.77
CA MET A 298 69.19 28.36 35.72
C MET A 298 68.99 29.16 37.01
N GLY A 299 68.59 30.42 36.89
CA GLY A 299 68.25 31.28 38.02
C GLY A 299 66.78 31.15 38.44
N PRO A 300 66.41 31.71 39.61
CA PRO A 300 65.04 31.62 40.14
C PRO A 300 64.00 32.36 39.29
N LYS A 301 64.44 33.27 38.39
CA LYS A 301 63.57 33.98 37.45
C LYS A 301 63.48 33.31 36.06
N ALA A 302 64.08 32.14 35.88
CA ALA A 302 63.93 31.30 34.67
C ALA A 302 62.56 30.59 34.65
N LEU A 303 61.48 31.38 34.73
CA LEU A 303 60.10 30.88 34.69
C LEU A 303 59.76 30.36 33.30
N ALA A 304 58.85 29.38 33.24
CA ALA A 304 58.38 28.78 31.98
C ALA A 304 57.94 29.83 30.95
N SER A 305 57.28 30.90 31.40
CA SER A 305 56.77 31.99 30.57
C SER A 305 57.85 32.80 29.84
N ARG A 306 59.12 32.68 30.23
CA ARG A 306 60.25 33.34 29.57
C ARG A 306 60.81 32.55 28.38
N PHE A 307 60.46 31.27 28.25
CA PHE A 307 60.87 30.40 27.15
C PHE A 307 59.76 30.35 26.11
N SER A 308 59.73 31.37 25.24
CA SER A 308 58.69 31.53 24.21
C SER A 308 59.03 30.88 22.87
N GLN A 309 60.22 30.30 22.74
CA GLN A 309 60.71 29.68 21.51
C GLN A 309 60.85 28.18 21.70
N ASP A 310 60.36 27.42 20.71
CA ASP A 310 60.35 25.96 20.72
C ASP A 310 61.14 25.44 19.51
N LEU A 311 62.01 24.48 19.74
CA LEU A 311 62.73 23.75 18.68
C LEU A 311 62.18 22.32 18.63
N SER A 312 61.55 21.93 17.51
CA SER A 312 61.13 20.53 17.31
C SER A 312 62.36 19.62 17.25
N LEU A 313 62.30 18.52 18.00
CA LEU A 313 63.35 17.51 18.07
C LEU A 313 63.04 16.26 17.24
N ASP A 314 62.08 16.35 16.31
CA ASP A 314 61.65 15.21 15.48
C ASP A 314 62.67 14.87 14.36
N ALA A 315 63.52 15.83 13.97
CA ALA A 315 64.55 15.63 12.96
C ALA A 315 65.85 15.06 13.54
N PRO A 316 66.63 14.27 12.78
CA PRO A 316 67.96 13.86 13.20
C PRO A 316 68.89 15.09 13.27
N ASN A 317 69.36 15.40 14.47
CA ASN A 317 70.24 16.54 14.79
C ASN A 317 69.66 17.92 14.44
N PRO A 318 68.60 18.38 15.15
CA PRO A 318 67.97 19.67 14.87
C PRO A 318 68.94 20.83 15.14
N GLU A 319 68.81 21.88 14.32
CA GLU A 319 69.73 23.01 14.31
C GLU A 319 69.00 24.32 14.62
N LEU A 320 69.57 25.09 15.54
CA LEU A 320 69.14 26.44 15.90
C LEU A 320 70.19 27.44 15.41
N LYS A 321 69.76 28.48 14.70
CA LYS A 321 70.63 29.57 14.23
C LYS A 321 70.35 30.83 15.05
N ILE A 322 71.40 31.41 15.60
CA ILE A 322 71.37 32.66 16.37
C ILE A 322 72.16 33.71 15.59
N GLN A 323 71.55 34.88 15.33
CA GLN A 323 72.25 36.00 14.71
C GLN A 323 72.65 37.03 15.76
N ALA A 324 73.81 37.66 15.57
CA ALA A 324 74.31 38.71 16.47
C ALA A 324 73.37 39.94 16.48
N SER A 325 72.81 40.28 15.32
CA SER A 325 71.89 41.41 15.13
C SER A 325 70.62 41.29 15.97
N ASP A 326 70.09 40.08 16.12
CA ASP A 326 68.85 39.81 16.87
C ASP A 326 69.03 40.11 18.37
N LEU A 327 70.28 40.15 18.82
CA LEU A 327 70.67 40.47 20.19
C LEU A 327 71.31 41.86 20.29
N GLY A 328 71.35 42.66 19.23
CA GLY A 328 72.00 43.97 19.21
C GLY A 328 73.53 43.92 19.32
N LEU A 329 74.15 42.79 18.95
CA LEU A 329 75.60 42.57 18.98
C LEU A 329 76.21 42.68 17.57
N THR A 330 77.48 43.12 17.49
CA THR A 330 78.19 43.18 16.20
C THR A 330 78.88 41.87 15.84
N LYS A 331 79.32 41.10 16.85
CA LYS A 331 79.93 39.78 16.72
C LYS A 331 79.50 38.88 17.89
N ILE A 332 79.61 37.57 17.70
CA ILE A 332 79.41 36.55 18.72
C ILE A 332 80.78 35.96 19.07
N ALA A 333 81.33 36.28 20.24
CA ALA A 333 82.54 35.64 20.74
C ALA A 333 82.28 34.23 21.26
N LYS A 334 81.18 34.03 21.99
CA LYS A 334 80.86 32.74 22.61
C LYS A 334 79.36 32.58 22.87
N VAL A 335 78.87 31.35 22.73
CA VAL A 335 77.53 30.95 23.18
C VAL A 335 77.69 29.95 24.32
N ASN A 336 77.09 30.25 25.47
CA ASN A 336 77.06 29.35 26.62
C ASN A 336 75.66 28.74 26.74
N VAL A 337 75.60 27.43 26.99
CA VAL A 337 74.35 26.70 27.11
C VAL A 337 74.07 26.41 28.58
N VAL A 338 72.89 26.78 29.04
CA VAL A 338 72.44 26.64 30.44
C VAL A 338 71.18 25.77 30.44
N PRO A 339 71.05 24.77 31.34
CA PRO A 339 71.92 24.47 32.48
C PRO A 339 73.25 23.80 32.11
N GLY A 340 74.30 24.05 32.89
CA GLY A 340 75.63 23.47 32.71
C GLY A 340 75.71 21.95 32.88
N SER A 341 74.61 21.28 33.23
CA SER A 341 74.46 19.82 33.12
C SER A 341 74.50 19.33 31.68
N LEU A 342 74.27 20.21 30.70
CA LEU A 342 74.41 19.91 29.28
C LEU A 342 75.88 19.94 28.86
N VAL A 343 76.35 18.87 28.21
CA VAL A 343 77.75 18.66 27.85
C VAL A 343 77.95 18.96 26.37
N LYS A 344 78.90 19.83 26.07
CA LYS A 344 79.29 20.17 24.69
C LYS A 344 79.90 18.93 24.01
N ASP A 345 79.59 18.75 22.73
CA ASP A 345 80.01 17.66 21.85
C ASP A 345 79.46 16.27 22.24
N GLN A 346 78.62 16.21 23.29
CA GLN A 346 77.85 15.03 23.69
C GLN A 346 76.33 15.28 23.55
N HIS A 347 75.82 16.37 24.13
CA HIS A 347 74.40 16.74 24.05
C HIS A 347 74.14 17.80 22.98
N TYR A 348 75.09 18.71 22.74
CA TYR A 348 74.99 19.75 21.73
C TYR A 348 76.36 20.14 21.18
N SER A 349 76.41 20.66 19.96
CA SER A 349 77.60 21.31 19.38
C SER A 349 77.28 22.73 18.98
N VAL A 350 78.27 23.63 19.07
CA VAL A 350 78.13 25.04 18.66
C VAL A 350 79.20 25.34 17.63
N THR A 351 78.76 25.81 16.46
CA THR A 351 79.62 26.25 15.37
C THR A 351 79.40 27.74 15.13
N LEU A 352 80.46 28.55 15.18
CA LEU A 352 80.43 29.96 14.84
C LEU A 352 80.79 30.12 13.36
N ALA A 353 80.05 30.97 12.64
CA ALA A 353 80.40 31.35 11.27
C ALA A 353 81.73 32.12 11.24
N GLU A 354 82.44 32.09 10.11
CA GLU A 354 83.74 32.75 9.94
C GLU A 354 83.69 34.26 10.22
N ASP A 355 82.57 34.90 9.90
CA ASP A 355 82.30 36.32 10.15
C ASP A 355 81.93 36.63 11.62
N ARG A 356 81.75 35.59 12.45
CA ARG A 356 81.24 35.63 13.83
C ARG A 356 79.89 36.34 13.97
N LYS A 357 79.11 36.50 12.90
CA LYS A 357 77.78 37.13 12.96
C LYS A 357 76.67 36.12 13.23
N MET A 358 76.94 34.84 13.04
CA MET A 358 76.00 33.75 13.24
C MET A 358 76.60 32.63 14.09
N ALA A 359 75.81 32.08 15.00
CA ALA A 359 76.09 30.83 15.69
C ALA A 359 75.04 29.78 15.30
N THR A 360 75.49 28.58 14.93
CA THR A 360 74.63 27.42 14.70
C THR A 360 74.83 26.42 15.84
N ILE A 361 73.76 26.14 16.56
CA ILE A 361 73.72 25.14 17.62
C ILE A 361 73.05 23.89 17.05
N ARG A 362 73.73 22.76 17.09
CA ARG A 362 73.17 21.47 16.69
C ARG A 362 72.94 20.62 17.93
N ILE A 363 71.74 20.08 18.09
CA ILE A 363 71.42 19.15 19.19
C ILE A 363 71.88 17.75 18.76
N LEU A 364 72.68 17.10 19.59
CA LEU A 364 73.26 15.77 19.32
C LEU A 364 72.54 14.66 20.08
N ASP A 365 71.98 14.98 21.25
CA ASP A 365 71.13 14.07 22.04
C ASP A 365 69.73 14.68 22.23
N PRO A 366 68.81 14.44 21.28
CA PRO A 366 67.43 14.94 21.35
C PRO A 366 66.64 14.39 22.53
N GLU A 367 66.88 13.14 22.95
CA GLU A 367 66.15 12.52 24.06
C GLU A 367 66.46 13.22 25.39
N ARG A 368 67.72 13.60 25.62
CA ARG A 368 68.10 14.33 26.83
C ARG A 368 67.50 15.73 26.93
N MET A 369 67.26 16.39 25.78
CA MET A 369 66.78 17.78 25.72
C MET A 369 65.27 17.90 25.50
N ARG A 370 64.56 16.76 25.37
CA ARG A 370 63.12 16.72 25.15
C ARG A 370 62.36 17.29 26.35
N ASN A 371 61.46 18.24 26.10
CA ASN A 371 60.69 18.97 27.12
C ASN A 371 61.57 19.66 28.18
N ASP A 372 62.87 19.86 27.89
CA ASP A 372 63.78 20.58 28.77
C ASP A 372 63.76 22.08 28.43
N ARG A 373 64.20 22.90 29.38
CA ARG A 373 64.34 24.35 29.20
C ARG A 373 65.81 24.71 29.09
N VAL A 374 66.19 25.39 28.02
CA VAL A 374 67.59 25.69 27.74
C VAL A 374 67.78 27.17 27.41
N VAL A 375 68.74 27.82 28.06
CA VAL A 375 69.12 29.20 27.72
C VAL A 375 70.43 29.20 26.94
N PHE A 376 70.42 29.87 25.80
CA PHE A 376 71.59 30.16 24.98
C PHE A 376 72.08 31.58 25.29
N ALA A 377 73.06 31.68 26.18
CA ALA A 377 73.63 32.94 26.64
C ALA A 377 74.83 33.37 25.79
N VAL A 378 74.63 34.43 25.02
CA VAL A 378 75.60 34.93 24.03
C VAL A 378 76.46 36.03 24.62
N THR A 379 77.76 36.04 24.30
CA THR A 379 78.71 37.11 24.65
C THR A 379 79.31 37.72 23.39
N ASP A 380 79.47 39.04 23.41
CA ASP A 380 80.22 39.82 22.41
C ASP A 380 81.73 39.54 22.47
#